data_AF-A0A9D6NZ37-F1
#
_entry.id   AF-A0A9D6NZ37-F1
#
_cell.length_a   1.000
_cell.length_b   1.000
_cell.length_c   1.000
_cell.angle_alpha   90.00
_cell.angle_beta   90.00
_cell.angle_gamma   90.00
#
_symmetry.space_group_name_H-M   'P 1'
#
loop_
_entity.id
_entity.type
_entity.pdbx_description
1 polymer ?
#
loop_
_entity_poly.entity_id
_entity_poly.type
_entity_poly.pdbx_seq_one_letter_code
_entity_poly.pdbx_strand_id
1 'polypeptide(L)'
;MRMCAAVVVGACALLTGTAGAEIHSDDPAVHLNYATILFYKGRGQMGQGQADAATVTFQEMEAELNLAMTLSERDADDQRRQLLRSQTAFLLGDLHFFVFKERDKAKAFYEESIKNFPEHHGAAEALKRFE
;
A
#
# COMPACT_ATOMS: atom_id res chain seq x y z
N MET A 1 -19.83 -19.05 39.82
CA MET A 1 -19.24 -17.90 39.09
C MET A 1 -18.22 -18.46 38.12
N ARG A 2 -18.39 -18.13 36.82
CA ARG A 2 -17.72 -18.71 35.64
C ARG A 2 -16.20 -18.39 35.66
N MET A 3 -15.34 -19.40 35.74
CA MET A 3 -14.62 -20.11 34.63
C MET A 3 -13.62 -19.24 33.85
N CYS A 4 -12.35 -19.56 34.04
CA CYS A 4 -11.18 -19.10 33.29
C CYS A 4 -11.02 -19.81 31.94
N ALA A 5 -10.19 -19.19 31.09
CA ALA A 5 -9.43 -19.71 29.94
C ALA A 5 -10.11 -19.70 28.57
N ALA A 6 -9.56 -18.87 27.66
CA ALA A 6 -9.09 -19.27 26.33
C ALA A 6 -8.32 -18.10 25.68
N VAL A 7 -6.99 -18.12 25.78
CA VAL A 7 -6.10 -17.36 24.89
C VAL A 7 -5.96 -18.21 23.63
N VAL A 8 -6.55 -17.75 22.52
CA VAL A 8 -6.40 -18.41 21.22
C VAL A 8 -5.09 -17.93 20.61
N VAL A 9 -4.04 -18.73 20.80
CA VAL A 9 -2.86 -18.74 19.92
C VAL A 9 -3.17 -19.78 18.84
N GLY A 10 -3.48 -19.31 17.63
CA GLY A 10 -3.58 -20.16 16.44
C GLY A 10 -2.70 -19.55 15.35
N ALA A 11 -1.96 -20.28 14.53
CA ALA A 11 -1.63 -21.69 14.52
C ALA A 11 -0.32 -21.80 13.73
N CYS A 12 0.60 -22.62 14.22
CA CYS A 12 1.71 -23.14 13.44
C CYS A 12 1.12 -24.20 12.51
N ALA A 13 1.07 -23.94 11.20
CA ALA A 13 0.69 -24.92 10.19
C ALA A 13 1.84 -25.04 9.18
N LEU A 14 2.67 -26.05 9.38
CA LEU A 14 3.63 -26.55 8.42
C LEU A 14 2.95 -27.60 7.53
N LEU A 15 3.20 -27.48 6.22
CA LEU A 15 3.17 -28.54 5.19
C LEU A 15 1.81 -28.97 4.62
N THR A 16 1.47 -28.44 3.44
CA THR A 16 1.35 -29.16 2.14
C THR A 16 0.37 -28.43 1.22
N GLY A 17 0.77 -28.21 -0.04
CA GLY A 17 -0.15 -27.82 -1.11
C GLY A 17 -0.16 -26.32 -1.42
N THR A 18 0.14 -26.00 -2.67
CA THR A 18 0.05 -24.68 -3.29
C THR A 18 -1.37 -24.12 -3.21
N ALA A 19 -1.59 -23.17 -2.30
CA ALA A 19 -2.60 -22.14 -2.42
C ALA A 19 -1.98 -20.93 -1.73
N GLY A 20 -1.73 -19.85 -2.48
CA GLY A 20 -1.34 -18.59 -1.88
C GLY A 20 -2.39 -18.25 -0.82
N ALA A 21 -1.98 -18.16 0.44
CA ALA A 21 -2.87 -17.69 1.48
C ALA A 21 -3.21 -16.25 1.13
N GLU A 22 -4.37 -16.03 0.50
CA GLU A 22 -4.90 -14.70 0.28
C GLU A 22 -5.08 -14.06 1.66
N ILE A 23 -4.27 -13.05 1.93
CA ILE A 23 -4.37 -12.25 3.15
C ILE A 23 -5.62 -11.38 2.98
N HIS A 24 -6.79 -11.91 3.34
CA HIS A 24 -8.01 -11.11 3.44
C HIS A 24 -8.03 -10.38 4.79
N SER A 25 -7.21 -9.33 4.91
CA SER A 25 -7.26 -8.44 6.07
C SER A 25 -8.11 -7.22 5.73
N ASP A 26 -8.98 -6.78 6.64
CA ASP A 26 -9.65 -5.48 6.51
C ASP A 26 -8.79 -4.32 7.07
N ASP A 27 -7.56 -4.59 7.52
CA ASP A 27 -6.64 -3.57 8.03
C ASP A 27 -5.85 -2.92 6.88
N PRO A 28 -6.06 -1.62 6.57
CA PRO A 28 -5.32 -0.94 5.50
C PRO A 28 -3.80 -0.97 5.71
N ALA A 29 -3.32 -1.04 6.95
CA ALA A 29 -1.88 -1.10 7.22
C ALA A 29 -1.25 -2.41 6.72
N VAL A 30 -2.00 -3.52 6.68
CA VAL A 30 -1.51 -4.80 6.16
C VAL A 30 -1.26 -4.70 4.65
N HIS A 31 -2.21 -4.12 3.92
CA HIS A 31 -2.09 -3.89 2.47
C HIS A 31 -0.97 -2.90 2.14
N LEU A 32 -0.85 -1.80 2.90
CA LEU A 32 0.24 -0.83 2.73
C LEU A 32 1.63 -1.49 2.94
N ASN A 33 1.75 -2.33 3.98
CA ASN A 33 2.99 -3.06 4.25
C ASN A 33 3.29 -4.07 3.13
N TYR A 34 2.29 -4.79 2.64
CA TYR A 34 2.48 -5.75 1.56
C TYR A 34 2.87 -5.05 0.24
N ALA A 35 2.23 -3.94 -0.10
CA ALA A 35 2.62 -3.10 -1.23
C ALA A 35 4.09 -2.65 -1.15
N THR A 36 4.58 -2.32 0.05
CA THR A 36 6.00 -1.97 0.26
C THR A 36 6.93 -3.15 -0.03
N ILE A 37 6.54 -4.37 0.35
CA ILE A 37 7.28 -5.60 0.00
C ILE A 37 7.31 -5.80 -1.52
N LEU A 38 6.17 -5.61 -2.18
CA LEU A 38 6.06 -5.71 -3.64
C LEU A 38 6.94 -4.67 -4.35
N PHE A 39 7.05 -3.44 -3.83
CA PHE A 39 7.97 -2.44 -4.36
C PHE A 39 9.42 -2.94 -4.40
N TYR A 40 9.93 -3.46 -3.28
CA TYR A 40 11.30 -3.98 -3.22
C TYR A 40 11.51 -5.19 -4.13
N LYS A 41 10.51 -6.08 -4.23
CA LYS A 41 10.53 -7.22 -5.16
C LYS A 41 10.61 -6.74 -6.62
N GLY A 42 9.75 -5.79 -7.03
CA GLY A 42 9.74 -5.24 -8.38
C GLY A 42 11.04 -4.52 -8.72
N ARG A 43 11.59 -3.74 -7.78
CA ARG A 43 12.92 -3.13 -7.89
C ARG A 43 14.03 -4.17 -8.08
N GLY A 44 13.99 -5.25 -7.32
CA GLY A 44 14.93 -6.37 -7.44
C GLY A 44 14.87 -7.03 -8.82
N GLN A 45 13.66 -7.29 -9.32
CA GLN A 45 13.42 -7.85 -10.65
C GLN A 45 13.95 -6.94 -11.77
N MET A 46 13.72 -5.62 -11.67
CA MET A 46 14.33 -4.66 -12.62
C MET A 46 15.87 -4.70 -12.59
N GLY A 47 16.47 -4.77 -11.40
CA GLY A 47 17.92 -4.89 -11.26
C GLY A 47 18.51 -6.17 -11.86
N GLN A 48 17.69 -7.21 -12.02
CA GLN A 48 18.04 -8.48 -12.67
C GLN A 48 17.70 -8.52 -14.17
N GLY A 49 17.21 -7.42 -14.75
CA GLY A 49 16.77 -7.36 -16.15
C GLY A 49 15.42 -8.03 -16.43
N GLN A 50 14.65 -8.37 -15.39
CA GLN A 50 13.34 -9.01 -15.50
C GLN A 50 12.21 -7.97 -15.56
N ALA A 51 12.23 -7.09 -16.57
CA ALA A 51 11.32 -5.95 -16.66
C ALA A 51 9.83 -6.35 -16.72
N ASP A 52 9.49 -7.41 -17.46
CA ASP A 52 8.09 -7.86 -17.57
C ASP A 52 7.56 -8.40 -16.24
N ALA A 53 8.37 -9.18 -15.52
CA ALA A 53 8.01 -9.67 -14.19
C ALA A 53 7.89 -8.53 -13.16
N ALA A 54 8.77 -7.52 -13.25
CA ALA A 54 8.69 -6.32 -12.42
C ALA A 54 7.39 -5.56 -12.68
N THR A 55 6.98 -5.45 -13.95
CA THR A 55 5.73 -4.78 -14.33
C THR A 55 4.52 -5.44 -13.68
N VAL A 56 4.44 -6.77 -13.72
CA VAL A 56 3.35 -7.51 -13.03
C VAL A 56 3.39 -7.27 -11.52
N THR A 57 4.57 -7.31 -10.90
CA THR A 57 4.70 -7.03 -9.45
C THR A 57 4.26 -5.60 -9.09
N PHE A 58 4.53 -4.61 -9.95
CA PHE A 58 4.10 -3.24 -9.72
C PHE A 58 2.59 -3.05 -9.92
N GLN A 59 1.96 -3.79 -10.83
CA GLN A 59 0.49 -3.81 -10.97
C GLN A 59 -0.18 -4.43 -9.73
N GLU A 60 0.42 -5.49 -9.17
CA GLU A 60 -0.03 -6.07 -7.90
C GLU A 60 0.12 -5.07 -6.75
N MET A 61 1.25 -4.36 -6.68
CA MET A 61 1.47 -3.27 -5.70
C MET A 61 0.39 -2.17 -5.82
N GLU A 62 0.05 -1.76 -7.05
CA GLU A 62 -1.00 -0.77 -7.29
C GLU A 62 -2.36 -1.25 -6.75
N ALA A 63 -2.71 -2.52 -6.99
CA ALA A 63 -3.95 -3.11 -6.51
C ALA A 63 -4.03 -3.10 -4.96
N GLU A 64 -2.94 -3.48 -4.30
CA GLU A 64 -2.84 -3.47 -2.84
C GLU A 64 -2.95 -2.06 -2.24
N LEU A 65 -2.31 -1.07 -2.87
CA LEU A 65 -2.43 0.32 -2.43
C LEU A 65 -3.84 0.87 -2.65
N ASN A 66 -4.50 0.55 -3.77
CA ASN A 66 -5.90 0.94 -3.99
C ASN A 66 -6.86 0.30 -2.97
N LEU A 67 -6.59 -0.93 -2.55
CA LEU A 67 -7.34 -1.56 -1.48
C LEU A 67 -7.10 -0.89 -0.13
N ALA A 68 -5.84 -0.60 0.21
CA ALA A 68 -5.48 0.16 1.42
C ALA A 68 -6.15 1.55 1.46
N MET A 69 -6.21 2.23 0.30
CA MET A 69 -6.91 3.49 0.13
C MET A 69 -8.38 3.33 0.52
N THR A 70 -9.07 2.39 -0.13
CA THR A 70 -10.51 2.11 0.08
C THR A 70 -10.82 1.74 1.54
N LEU A 71 -9.99 0.90 2.16
CA LEU A 71 -10.18 0.49 3.56
C LEU A 71 -9.94 1.64 4.55
N SER A 72 -9.08 2.59 4.20
CA SER A 72 -8.83 3.78 5.02
C SER A 72 -9.97 4.81 4.96
N GLU A 73 -10.87 4.74 3.98
CA GLU A 73 -12.01 5.67 3.85
C GLU A 73 -13.16 5.38 4.81
N ARG A 74 -13.26 4.15 5.34
CA ARG A 74 -14.44 3.68 6.07
C ARG A 74 -14.73 4.46 7.36
N ASP A 75 -13.73 5.13 7.95
CA ASP A 75 -13.89 6.01 9.13
C ASP A 75 -13.10 7.32 8.94
N ALA A 76 -13.69 8.29 8.23
CA ALA A 76 -12.99 9.51 7.81
C ALA A 76 -12.52 10.42 8.97
N ASP A 77 -13.07 10.28 10.18
CA ASP A 77 -12.69 11.08 11.36
C ASP A 77 -11.54 10.46 12.16
N ASP A 78 -11.10 9.24 11.83
CA ASP A 78 -9.95 8.59 12.49
C ASP A 78 -8.64 9.16 11.93
N GLN A 79 -7.90 9.91 12.75
CA GLN A 79 -6.61 10.48 12.40
C GLN A 79 -5.59 9.44 11.93
N ARG A 80 -5.60 8.22 12.50
CA ARG A 80 -4.71 7.14 12.05
C ARG A 80 -5.06 6.73 10.63
N ARG A 81 -6.35 6.64 10.30
CA ARG A 81 -6.80 6.30 8.94
C ARG A 81 -6.52 7.44 7.95
N GLN A 82 -6.70 8.70 8.34
CA GLN A 82 -6.31 9.84 7.52
C GLN A 82 -4.81 9.83 7.18
N LEU A 83 -3.96 9.53 8.18
CA LEU A 83 -2.53 9.38 7.97
C LEU A 83 -2.20 8.23 7.01
N LEU A 84 -2.79 7.05 7.24
CA LEU A 84 -2.61 5.89 6.35
C LEU A 84 -3.08 6.18 4.92
N ARG A 85 -4.21 6.86 4.78
CA ARG A 85 -4.74 7.30 3.47
C ARG A 85 -3.77 8.24 2.78
N SER A 86 -3.24 9.24 3.49
CA SER A 86 -2.22 10.13 2.94
C SER A 86 -0.97 9.38 2.49
N GLN A 87 -0.45 8.47 3.32
CA GLN A 87 0.75 7.69 2.99
C GLN A 87 0.52 6.78 1.78
N THR A 88 -0.65 6.15 1.71
CA THR A 88 -1.06 5.31 0.58
C THR A 88 -1.15 6.15 -0.71
N ALA A 89 -1.75 7.34 -0.63
CA ALA A 89 -1.84 8.27 -1.76
C ALA A 89 -0.45 8.68 -2.24
N PHE A 90 0.45 9.03 -1.31
CA PHE A 90 1.82 9.38 -1.65
C PHE A 90 2.56 8.25 -2.38
N LEU A 91 2.43 7.00 -1.91
CA LEU A 91 3.08 5.84 -2.55
C LEU A 91 2.48 5.52 -3.92
N LEU A 92 1.16 5.66 -4.11
CA LEU A 92 0.54 5.58 -5.44
C LEU A 92 1.11 6.67 -6.36
N GLY A 93 1.25 7.89 -5.85
CA GLY A 93 1.88 8.99 -6.58
C GLY A 93 3.28 8.63 -7.07
N ASP A 94 4.14 8.11 -6.19
CA ASP A 94 5.48 7.67 -6.54
C ASP A 94 5.49 6.52 -7.55
N LEU A 95 4.58 5.56 -7.41
CA LEU A 95 4.44 4.44 -8.34
C LEU A 95 4.08 4.94 -9.75
N HIS A 96 3.04 5.78 -9.87
CA HIS A 96 2.63 6.34 -11.15
C HIS A 96 3.69 7.26 -11.76
N PHE A 97 4.41 8.05 -10.95
CA PHE A 97 5.42 8.97 -11.45
C PHE A 97 6.68 8.24 -11.92
N PHE A 98 7.24 7.36 -11.09
CA PHE A 98 8.55 6.76 -11.32
C PHE A 98 8.48 5.47 -12.13
N VAL A 99 7.42 4.67 -11.98
CA VAL A 99 7.31 3.36 -12.65
C VAL A 99 6.44 3.48 -13.90
N PHE A 100 5.17 3.82 -13.75
CA PHE A 100 4.23 3.82 -14.89
C PHE A 100 4.34 5.04 -15.81
N LYS A 101 5.06 6.09 -15.37
CA LYS A 101 5.24 7.36 -16.11
C LYS A 101 3.93 8.08 -16.41
N GLU A 102 2.92 7.87 -15.58
CA GLU A 102 1.58 8.48 -15.68
C GLU A 102 1.53 9.74 -14.82
N ARG A 103 2.08 10.84 -15.34
CA ARG A 103 2.26 12.10 -14.59
C ARG A 103 0.94 12.66 -14.02
N ASP A 104 -0.14 12.65 -14.80
CA ASP A 104 -1.41 13.24 -14.35
C ASP A 104 -2.01 12.47 -13.16
N LYS A 105 -1.95 11.14 -13.20
CA LYS A 105 -2.37 10.31 -12.06
C LYS A 105 -1.48 10.55 -10.84
N ALA A 106 -0.17 10.60 -11.05
CA ALA A 106 0.76 10.86 -9.96
C ALA A 106 0.45 12.18 -9.25
N LYS A 107 0.20 13.26 -10.02
CA LYS A 107 -0.19 14.56 -9.46
C LYS A 107 -1.45 14.46 -8.62
N ALA A 108 -2.52 13.84 -9.15
CA ALA A 108 -3.77 13.67 -8.43
C ALA A 108 -3.58 12.94 -7.10
N PHE A 109 -2.72 11.92 -7.06
CA PHE A 109 -2.42 11.20 -5.82
C PHE A 109 -1.61 12.03 -4.82
N TYR A 110 -0.65 12.84 -5.27
CA TYR A 110 0.06 13.74 -4.36
C TYR A 110 -0.87 14.83 -3.78
N GLU A 111 -1.81 15.35 -4.58
CA GLU A 111 -2.85 16.28 -4.11
C GLU A 111 -3.77 15.61 -3.08
N GLU A 112 -4.18 14.35 -3.31
CA GLU A 112 -4.97 13.57 -2.35
C GLU A 112 -4.20 13.32 -1.05
N SER A 113 -2.89 13.09 -1.10
CA SER A 113 -2.05 12.98 0.09
C SER A 113 -2.13 14.25 0.95
N ILE A 114 -1.93 15.42 0.34
CA ILE A 114 -1.98 16.72 1.06
C ILE A 114 -3.37 17.03 1.58
N LYS A 115 -4.43 16.67 0.84
CA LYS A 115 -5.81 16.85 1.29
C LYS A 115 -6.10 16.07 2.58
N ASN A 116 -5.57 14.85 2.71
CA ASN A 116 -5.79 14.00 3.87
C ASN A 116 -4.83 14.30 5.03
N PHE A 117 -3.61 14.73 4.74
CA PHE A 117 -2.64 15.15 5.75
C PHE A 117 -1.84 16.38 5.25
N PRO A 118 -2.31 17.61 5.52
CA PRO A 118 -1.71 18.84 4.98
C PRO A 118 -0.24 19.05 5.35
N GLU A 119 0.22 18.47 6.46
CA GLU A 119 1.60 18.53 6.93
C GLU A 119 2.52 17.50 6.23
N HIS A 120 2.04 16.77 5.22
CA HIS A 120 2.85 15.79 4.47
C HIS A 120 3.90 16.47 3.58
N HIS A 121 5.00 16.94 4.16
CA HIS A 121 6.05 17.68 3.46
C HIS A 121 6.58 16.98 2.20
N GLY A 122 6.69 15.64 2.22
CA GLY A 122 7.14 14.87 1.06
C GLY A 122 6.20 14.97 -0.16
N ALA A 123 4.89 15.09 0.07
CA ALA A 123 3.90 15.20 -1.00
C ALA A 123 3.88 16.63 -1.56
N ALA A 124 3.99 17.63 -0.68
CA ALA A 124 4.12 19.03 -1.07
C ALA A 124 5.37 19.25 -1.93
N GLU A 125 6.50 18.64 -1.56
CA GLU A 125 7.72 18.69 -2.36
C GLU A 125 7.57 17.94 -3.69
N ALA A 126 6.85 16.82 -3.71
CA ALA A 126 6.59 16.09 -4.94
C ALA A 126 5.75 16.89 -5.95
N LEU A 127 4.78 17.69 -5.47
CA LEU A 127 3.92 18.53 -6.30
C LEU A 127 4.68 19.62 -7.06
N LYS A 128 5.80 20.12 -6.51
CA LYS A 128 6.66 21.10 -7.21
C LYS A 128 7.24 20.59 -8.53
N ARG A 129 7.25 19.26 -8.74
CA ARG A 129 7.72 18.64 -10.01
C ARG A 129 6.73 18.81 -11.17
N PHE A 130 5.55 19.36 -10.90
CA PHE A 130 4.46 19.59 -11.86
C PHE A 130 4.18 21.07 -12.12
N GLU A 131 4.94 21.96 -11.48
CA GLU A 131 4.99 23.40 -11.75
C GLU A 131 5.92 23.70 -12.93
#